data_AF-A0A2R7Y616-F1
#
_entry.id   AF-A0A2R7Y616-F1
#
_cell.length_a   1.000
_cell.length_b   1.000
_cell.length_c   1.000
_cell.angle_alpha   90.00
_cell.angle_beta   90.00
_cell.angle_gamma   90.00
#
_symmetry.space_group_name_H-M   'P 1'
#
loop_
_entity.id
_entity.type
_entity.pdbx_description
1 polymer ?
#
loop_
_entity_poly.entity_id
_entity_poly.type
_entity_poly.pdbx_seq_one_letter_code
_entity_poly.pdbx_strand_id
1 'polypeptide(L)'
;MIPCISTLSVHESPFGRIVEWMKSVRVNAWEVIDEKPNELDVEKIQGYRRAAPSSLAINVHGPYNPLTFGHFWFKRMEITISMAGLLRST
;
A
#
# COMPACT_ATOMS: atom_id res chain seq x y z
N MET A 1 14.07 -7.47 -1.24
CA MET A 1 12.81 -6.70 -1.40
C MET A 1 11.96 -6.98 -0.16
N ILE A 2 11.51 -5.96 0.57
CA ILE A 2 10.64 -6.15 1.75
C ILE A 2 9.21 -6.36 1.23
N PRO A 3 8.50 -7.44 1.60
CA PRO A 3 7.10 -7.61 1.24
C PRO A 3 6.26 -6.45 1.80
N CYS A 4 5.60 -5.70 0.93
CA CYS A 4 4.79 -4.54 1.27
C CYS A 4 3.48 -4.50 0.49
N ILE A 5 2.48 -3.83 1.06
CA ILE A 5 1.20 -3.55 0.40
C ILE A 5 0.94 -2.05 0.35
N SER A 6 0.34 -1.58 -0.75
CA SER A 6 0.05 -0.18 -0.97
C SER A 6 -1.44 0.12 -0.90
N THR A 7 -1.79 1.28 -0.33
CA THR A 7 -3.17 1.79 -0.35
C THR A 7 -3.59 2.27 -1.73
N LEU A 8 -2.68 2.37 -2.72
CA LEU A 8 -2.97 2.87 -4.07
C LEU A 8 -4.16 2.14 -4.72
N SER A 9 -4.20 0.82 -4.63
CA SER A 9 -5.27 0.00 -5.23
C SER A 9 -6.63 0.10 -4.53
N VAL A 10 -6.66 0.69 -3.33
CA VAL A 10 -7.86 0.79 -2.48
C VAL A 10 -8.09 2.23 -2.01
N HIS A 11 -7.40 3.22 -2.59
CA HIS A 11 -7.33 4.56 -2.02
C HIS A 11 -8.70 5.28 -2.06
N GLU A 12 -9.61 4.85 -2.93
CA GLU A 12 -10.97 5.39 -3.01
C GLU A 12 -11.91 4.81 -1.93
N SER A 13 -11.49 3.76 -1.22
CA SER A 13 -12.28 3.15 -0.16
C SER A 13 -12.31 4.01 1.11
N PRO A 14 -13.35 3.93 1.96
CA PRO A 14 -13.34 4.59 3.26
C PRO A 14 -12.14 4.15 4.11
N PHE A 15 -11.49 5.09 4.81
CA PHE A 15 -10.31 4.85 5.65
C PHE A 15 -10.42 3.60 6.53
N GLY A 16 -11.53 3.43 7.25
CA GLY A 16 -11.72 2.26 8.11
C GLY A 16 -11.67 0.92 7.36
N ARG A 17 -12.18 0.86 6.13
CA ARG A 17 -12.09 -0.34 5.28
C ARG A 17 -10.68 -0.59 4.79
N ILE A 18 -9.93 0.47 4.46
CA ILE A 18 -8.51 0.36 4.09
C ILE A 18 -7.72 -0.25 5.25
N VAL A 19 -7.89 0.27 6.46
CA VAL A 19 -7.18 -0.22 7.65
C VAL A 19 -7.51 -1.69 7.93
N GLU A 20 -8.78 -2.08 7.90
CA GLU A 20 -9.16 -3.48 8.12
C GLU A 20 -8.60 -4.42 7.04
N TRP A 21 -8.58 -3.98 5.79
CA TRP A 21 -7.94 -4.73 4.72
C TRP A 21 -6.43 -4.87 4.93
N MET A 22 -5.73 -3.78 5.25
CA MET A 22 -4.28 -3.82 5.49
C MET A 22 -3.89 -4.75 6.65
N LYS A 23 -4.70 -4.79 7.72
CA LYS A 23 -4.52 -5.73 8.85
C LYS A 23 -4.68 -7.19 8.43
N SER A 24 -5.51 -7.46 7.42
CA SER A 24 -5.76 -8.83 6.94
C SER A 24 -4.58 -9.41 6.13
N VAL A 25 -3.67 -8.55 5.66
CA VAL A 25 -2.54 -8.96 4.82
C VAL A 25 -1.26 -9.10 5.65
N ARG A 26 -0.63 -10.26 5.59
CA ARG A 26 0.67 -10.51 6.22
C ARG A 26 1.81 -9.94 5.38
N VAL A 27 2.27 -8.73 5.74
CA VAL A 27 3.41 -8.03 5.14
C VAL A 27 4.28 -7.39 6.22
N ASN A 28 5.49 -6.99 5.84
CA ASN A 28 6.44 -6.34 6.76
C ASN A 28 6.40 -4.80 6.66
N ALA A 29 5.71 -4.27 5.64
CA ALA A 29 5.55 -2.83 5.47
C ALA A 29 4.21 -2.46 4.82
N TRP A 30 3.71 -1.29 5.19
CA TRP A 30 2.55 -0.62 4.61
C TRP A 30 3.01 0.62 3.84
N GLU A 31 2.53 0.78 2.61
CA GLU A 31 2.77 1.95 1.77
C GLU A 31 1.48 2.76 1.67
N VAL A 32 1.44 3.89 2.39
CA VAL A 32 0.27 4.77 2.46
C VAL A 32 0.43 5.90 1.47
N ILE A 33 -0.53 6.05 0.57
CA ILE A 33 -0.61 7.16 -0.37
C ILE A 33 -1.38 8.31 0.29
N ASP A 34 -0.71 9.45 0.45
CA ASP A 34 -1.28 10.70 0.96
C ASP A 34 -1.97 11.45 -0.18
N GLU A 35 -3.19 11.01 -0.50
CA GLU A 35 -3.99 11.57 -1.59
C GLU A 35 -5.48 11.49 -1.29
N LYS A 36 -6.24 12.46 -1.80
CA LYS A 36 -7.70 12.48 -1.71
C LYS A 36 -8.30 11.21 -2.28
N PRO A 37 -9.34 10.62 -1.66
CA PRO A 37 -10.08 11.15 -0.50
C PRO A 37 -9.47 10.79 0.87
N ASN A 38 -8.34 10.08 0.91
CA ASN A 38 -7.71 9.59 2.14
C ASN A 38 -6.41 10.33 2.50
N GLU A 39 -6.35 11.62 2.16
CA GLU A 39 -5.27 12.52 2.58
C GLU A 39 -5.04 12.43 4.09
N LEU A 40 -3.78 12.41 4.49
CA LEU A 40 -3.37 12.16 5.86
C LEU A 40 -3.64 13.38 6.73
N ASP A 41 -4.57 13.22 7.66
CA ASP A 41 -4.74 14.10 8.80
C ASP A 41 -4.20 13.43 10.07
N VAL A 42 -4.19 14.17 11.17
CA VAL A 42 -3.69 13.68 12.47
C VAL A 42 -4.44 12.43 12.93
N GLU A 43 -5.74 12.36 12.68
CA GLU A 43 -6.58 11.23 13.10
C GLU A 43 -6.24 9.95 12.32
N LYS A 44 -6.09 10.06 10.99
CA LYS A 44 -5.70 8.94 10.12
C LYS A 44 -4.27 8.46 10.41
N ILE A 45 -3.33 9.37 10.65
CA ILE A 45 -1.96 9.01 11.05
C ILE A 45 -1.98 8.21 12.36
N GLN A 46 -2.73 8.67 13.35
CA GLN A 46 -2.89 7.91 14.60
C GLN A 46 -3.62 6.58 14.38
N GLY A 47 -4.62 6.54 13.49
CA GLY A 47 -5.33 5.32 13.12
C GLY A 47 -4.38 4.25 12.55
N TYR A 48 -3.53 4.62 11.59
CA TYR A 48 -2.52 3.70 11.05
C TYR A 48 -1.52 3.25 12.12
N ARG A 49 -1.03 4.15 12.98
CA ARG A 49 -0.11 3.80 14.07
C ARG A 49 -0.71 2.85 15.10
N ARG A 50 -2.00 2.98 15.41
CA ARG A 50 -2.71 2.07 16.33
C ARG A 50 -2.99 0.71 15.69
N ALA A 51 -3.21 0.69 14.36
CA ALA A 51 -3.53 -0.53 13.63
C ALA A 51 -2.30 -1.37 13.26
N ALA A 52 -1.16 -0.72 12.99
CA ALA A 52 0.06 -1.40 12.61
C ALA A 52 0.76 -2.04 13.84
N PRO A 53 1.25 -3.29 13.71
CA PRO A 53 2.17 -3.85 14.70
C PRO A 53 3.41 -2.98 14.85
N SER A 54 4.01 -2.92 16.05
CA SER A 54 5.21 -2.12 16.32
C SER A 54 6.43 -2.52 15.48
N SER A 55 6.46 -3.76 14.97
CA SER A 55 7.50 -4.28 14.08
C SER A 55 7.28 -3.98 12.60
N LEU A 56 6.12 -3.41 12.24
CA LEU A 56 5.74 -3.14 10.85
C LEU A 56 6.16 -1.73 10.45
N ALA A 57 6.85 -1.61 9.32
CA ALA A 57 7.24 -0.30 8.79
C ALA A 57 6.06 0.37 8.06
N ILE A 58 5.87 1.67 8.28
CA ILE A 58 4.88 2.47 7.52
C ILE A 58 5.64 3.50 6.69
N ASN A 59 5.54 3.36 5.38
CA ASN A 59 6.07 4.31 4.41
C ASN A 59 4.93 5.19 3.91
N VAL A 60 5.13 6.50 3.91
CA VAL A 60 4.16 7.46 3.38
C VAL A 60 4.70 7.99 2.05
N HIS A 61 3.84 7.96 1.04
CA HIS A 61 4.10 8.55 -0.26
C HIS A 61 3.19 9.76 -0.41
N GLY A 62 3.72 10.86 -0.94
CA GLY A 62 2.91 12.01 -1.34
C GLY A 62 1.91 11.65 -2.45
N PRO A 63 1.09 12.62 -2.87
CA PRO A 63 0.04 12.39 -3.87
C PRO A 63 0.60 11.77 -5.14
N TYR A 64 -0.19 10.88 -5.76
CA TYR A 64 0.20 10.18 -6.97
C TYR A 64 0.55 11.20 -8.06
N ASN A 65 1.83 11.25 -8.42
CA ASN A 65 2.28 11.95 -9.62
C ASN A 65 2.42 10.90 -10.73
N PRO A 66 1.59 10.93 -11.79
CA PRO A 66 1.65 9.97 -12.89
C PRO A 66 3.03 9.91 -13.56
N LEU A 67 3.76 11.03 -13.60
CA LEU A 67 5.09 11.13 -14.21
C LEU A 67 6.17 10.46 -13.35
N THR A 68 5.96 10.35 -12.04
CA THR A 68 6.90 9.73 -11.10
C THR A 68 6.54 8.27 -10.80
N PHE A 69 5.24 7.95 -10.75
CA PHE A 69 4.73 6.62 -10.35
C PHE A 69 4.24 5.75 -11.50
N GLY A 70 4.03 6.29 -12.70
CA GLY A 70 3.69 5.48 -13.88
C GLY A 70 4.72 4.38 -14.12
N HIS A 71 6.01 4.71 -14.05
CA HIS A 71 7.10 3.72 -14.15
C HIS A 71 7.11 2.70 -12.99
N PHE A 72 6.73 3.10 -11.76
CA PHE A 72 6.68 2.19 -10.61
C PHE A 72 5.51 1.21 -10.68
N TRP A 73 4.33 1.66 -11.11
CA TRP A 73 3.15 0.80 -11.26
C TRP A 73 3.36 -0.26 -12.35
N PHE A 74 3.88 0.14 -13.52
CA PHE A 74 4.21 -0.81 -14.59
C PHE A 74 5.23 -1.84 -14.13
N LYS A 75 6.32 -1.42 -13.50
CA LYS A 75 7.38 -2.34 -13.03
C LYS A 75 6.89 -3.28 -11.92
N ARG A 76 6.01 -2.81 -11.03
CA ARG A 76 5.43 -3.66 -9.97
C ARG A 76 4.39 -4.63 -10.53
N MET A 77 3.54 -4.21 -11.48
CA MET A 77 2.67 -5.11 -12.23
C MET A 77 3.47 -6.16 -13.01
N GLU A 78 4.54 -5.77 -13.67
CA GLU A 78 5.42 -6.66 -14.42
C GLU A 78 6.05 -7.72 -13.51
N ILE A 79 6.49 -7.34 -12.31
CA ILE A 79 6.98 -8.26 -11.28
C ILE A 79 5.86 -9.17 -10.77
N THR A 80 4.67 -8.63 -10.48
CA THR A 80 3.53 -9.43 -9.99
C THR A 80 3.06 -10.44 -11.05
N ILE A 81 2.99 -10.05 -12.32
CA ILE A 81 2.64 -10.93 -13.44
C ILE A 81 3.75 -11.98 -13.65
N SER A 82 5.02 -11.60 -13.61
CA SER A 82 6.15 -12.55 -13.73
C SER A 82 6.18 -13.55 -12.57
N MET A 83 5.95 -13.09 -11.33
CA MET A 83 5.85 -13.97 -10.16
C MET A 83 4.60 -14.88 -10.23
N ALA A 84 3.46 -14.38 -10.70
CA ALA A 84 2.27 -15.20 -10.93
C ALA A 84 2.49 -16.23 -12.05
N GLY A 85 3.31 -15.91 -13.06
CA GLY A 85 3.75 -16.84 -14.10
C GLY A 85 4.71 -17.91 -13.58
N LEU A 86 5.64 -17.56 -12.70
CA LEU A 86 6.51 -18.50 -11.98
C LEU A 86 5.73 -19.42 -11.04
N LEU A 87 4.67 -18.92 -10.38
CA LEU A 87 3.77 -19.72 -9.56
C LEU A 87 2.77 -20.55 -10.38
N ARG A 88 2.60 -20.24 -11.67
CA ARG A 88 1.80 -21.03 -12.63
C ARG A 88 2.62 -22.03 -13.43
N SER A 89 3.95 -22.01 -13.34
CA SER A 89 4.80 -23.10 -13.83
C SER A 89 4.84 -24.19 -12.76
N THR A 90 3.87 -25.11 -12.87
CA THR A 90 4.02 -26.47 -12.37
C THR A 90 4.93 -27.25 -13.31
#